data_AF-A0A7W5ER68-F1
#
_entry.id   AF-A0A7W5ER68-F1
#
_cell.length_a   1.000
_cell.length_b   1.000
_cell.length_c   1.000
_cell.angle_alpha   90.00
_cell.angle_beta   90.00
_cell.angle_gamma   90.00
#
_symmetry.space_group_name_H-M   'P 1'
#
loop_
_entity.id
_entity.type
_entity.pdbx_description
1 polymer ?
#
loop_
_entity_poly.entity_id
_entity_poly.type
_entity_poly.pdbx_seq_one_letter_code
_entity_poly.pdbx_strand_id
1 'polypeptide(L)'
;MSNQFKKAVIDDVSCRSIDETLQASLLDLFEYAMKTAATTLVREAKFDTSDFATAKERNCEGFALLVSRARADSRNEWFGAFQRGEQRLDVIGHLE
;
A
#
# COMPACT_ATOMS: atom_id res chain seq x y z
N MET A 1 5.19 -19.27 10.70
CA MET A 1 5.81 -17.94 10.83
C MET A 1 4.83 -16.92 10.30
N SER A 2 4.33 -16.03 11.15
CA SER A 2 3.33 -15.04 10.74
C SER A 2 4.00 -13.94 9.92
N ASN A 3 3.55 -13.72 8.68
CA ASN A 3 4.03 -12.62 7.83
C ASN A 3 3.85 -11.22 8.47
N GLN A 4 3.11 -11.14 9.57
CA GLN A 4 2.91 -9.92 10.37
C GLN A 4 4.20 -9.34 10.99
N PHE A 5 5.23 -10.17 11.21
CA PHE A 5 6.52 -9.72 11.76
C PHE A 5 7.59 -9.46 10.70
N LYS A 6 7.28 -9.71 9.43
CA LYS A 6 8.20 -9.40 8.33
C LYS A 6 8.33 -7.90 8.16
N LYS A 7 9.53 -7.46 7.82
CA LYS A 7 9.78 -6.05 7.53
C LYS A 7 9.22 -5.75 6.15
N ALA A 8 8.40 -4.72 6.06
CA ALA A 8 7.99 -4.20 4.77
C ALA A 8 9.10 -3.28 4.25
N VAL A 9 9.54 -3.54 3.02
CA VAL A 9 10.53 -2.73 2.35
C VAL A 9 9.92 -2.20 1.07
N ILE A 10 10.01 -0.89 0.90
CA ILE A 10 9.61 -0.21 -0.33
C ILE A 10 10.80 -0.25 -1.28
N ASP A 11 10.57 -0.81 -2.47
CA ASP A 11 11.59 -1.02 -3.51
C ASP A 11 11.57 0.15 -4.51
N ASP A 12 10.36 0.53 -4.96
CA ASP A 12 10.17 1.61 -5.93
C ASP A 12 8.86 2.35 -5.66
N VAL A 13 8.85 3.67 -5.93
CA VAL A 13 7.68 4.53 -5.79
C VAL A 13 7.57 5.44 -7.00
N SER A 14 6.43 5.40 -7.68
CA SER A 14 6.07 6.33 -8.74
C SER A 14 4.88 7.17 -8.29
N CYS A 15 5.08 8.48 -8.17
CA CYS A 15 4.02 9.39 -7.76
C CYS A 15 3.68 10.39 -8.87
N ARG A 16 2.41 10.77 -8.95
CA ARG A 16 1.89 11.77 -9.87
C ARG A 16 0.95 12.70 -9.12
N SER A 17 1.25 13.99 -9.15
CA SER A 17 0.46 15.04 -8.49
C SER A 17 0.27 14.81 -6.98
N ILE A 18 1.30 14.31 -6.30
CA ILE A 18 1.29 14.01 -4.85
C ILE A 18 2.53 14.65 -4.22
N ASP A 19 2.31 15.38 -3.12
CA ASP A 19 3.37 16.00 -2.33
C ASP A 19 4.11 14.99 -1.45
N GLU A 20 5.35 15.29 -1.07
CA GLU A 20 6.23 14.40 -0.30
C GLU A 20 5.63 13.97 1.05
N THR A 21 4.96 14.88 1.76
CA THR A 21 4.29 14.60 3.03
C THR A 21 3.11 13.62 2.87
N LEU A 22 2.36 13.77 1.78
CA LEU A 22 1.25 12.88 1.46
C LEU A 22 1.78 11.51 1.00
N GLN A 23 2.82 11.50 0.18
CA GLN A 23 3.51 10.28 -0.23
C GLN A 23 3.98 9.47 0.99
N ALA A 24 4.68 10.08 1.95
CA ALA A 24 5.13 9.38 3.15
C ALA A 24 3.97 8.75 3.94
N SER A 25 2.84 9.45 4.01
CA SER A 25 1.64 8.96 4.69
C SER A 25 0.97 7.79 3.95
N LEU A 26 0.94 7.83 2.61
CA LEU A 26 0.43 6.73 1.78
C LEU A 26 1.34 5.50 1.81
N LEU A 27 2.66 5.69 1.90
CA LEU A 27 3.61 4.58 2.04
C LEU A 27 3.40 3.81 3.36
N ASP A 28 3.19 4.51 4.47
CA ASP A 28 2.88 3.87 5.77
C ASP A 28 1.57 3.04 5.70
N LEU A 29 0.55 3.56 5.01
CA LEU A 29 -0.69 2.82 4.76
C LEU A 29 -0.45 1.58 3.89
N PHE A 30 0.40 1.69 2.87
CA PHE A 30 0.76 0.56 2.02
C PHE A 30 1.51 -0.53 2.81
N GLU A 31 2.45 -0.16 3.68
CA GLU A 31 3.14 -1.13 4.54
C GLU A 31 2.16 -1.91 5.43
N TYR A 32 1.21 -1.20 6.05
CA TYR A 32 0.17 -1.82 6.86
C TYR A 32 -0.73 -2.74 6.02
N ALA A 33 -1.19 -2.27 4.86
CA ALA A 33 -2.06 -3.02 3.96
C ALA A 33 -1.34 -4.24 3.38
N MET A 34 -0.05 -4.13 3.04
CA MET A 34 0.77 -5.24 2.56
C MET A 34 0.93 -6.32 3.63
N LYS A 35 1.28 -5.93 4.88
CA LYS A 35 1.38 -6.89 5.99
C LYS A 35 0.05 -7.59 6.24
N THR A 36 -1.06 -6.86 6.15
CA THR A 36 -2.41 -7.40 6.32
C THR A 36 -2.80 -8.32 5.15
N ALA A 37 -2.54 -7.92 3.91
CA ALA A 37 -2.82 -8.74 2.74
C ALA A 37 -1.98 -10.02 2.75
N ALA A 38 -0.72 -9.94 3.16
CA ALA A 38 0.19 -11.08 3.20
C ALA A 38 -0.08 -12.08 4.33
N THR A 39 -0.78 -11.70 5.39
CA THR A 39 -1.29 -12.66 6.38
C THR A 39 -2.51 -13.42 5.85
N THR A 40 -3.18 -12.90 4.82
CA THR A 40 -4.30 -13.57 4.15
C THR A 40 -3.84 -14.33 2.89
N LEU A 41 -4.60 -15.31 2.44
CA LEU A 41 -4.30 -16.07 1.21
C LEU A 41 -4.68 -15.32 -0.08
N VAL A 42 -5.12 -14.06 0.02
CA VAL A 42 -5.58 -13.28 -1.12
C VAL A 42 -4.44 -12.96 -2.09
N ARG A 43 -4.81 -12.79 -3.36
CA ARG A 43 -3.90 -12.33 -4.43
C ARG A 43 -4.01 -10.83 -4.65
N GLU A 44 -5.16 -10.27 -4.30
CA GLU A 44 -5.51 -8.86 -4.44
C GLU A 44 -6.46 -8.49 -3.30
N ALA A 45 -6.31 -7.29 -2.79
CA ALA A 45 -7.19 -6.65 -1.83
C ALA A 45 -7.41 -5.19 -2.24
N LYS A 46 -8.62 -4.69 -1.99
CA LYS A 46 -8.98 -3.29 -2.23
C LYS A 46 -9.38 -2.67 -0.90
N PHE A 47 -8.80 -1.52 -0.61
CA PHE A 47 -9.07 -0.76 0.60
C PHE A 47 -9.51 0.64 0.19
N ASP A 48 -10.49 1.18 0.90
CA ASP A 48 -10.77 2.62 0.86
C ASP A 48 -9.96 3.27 1.98
N THR A 49 -9.13 4.26 1.65
CA THR A 49 -8.29 4.87 2.68
C THR A 49 -9.11 5.63 3.72
N SER A 50 -10.36 5.99 3.44
CA SER A 50 -11.24 6.65 4.41
C SER A 50 -11.65 5.72 5.57
N ASP A 51 -11.47 4.41 5.42
CA ASP A 51 -11.69 3.42 6.49
C ASP A 51 -10.59 3.46 7.56
N PHE A 52 -9.41 4.04 7.24
CA PHE A 52 -8.32 4.16 8.19
C PHE A 52 -8.57 5.32 9.15
N ALA A 53 -8.53 5.04 10.44
CA ALA A 53 -8.75 6.03 11.50
C ALA A 53 -7.85 7.28 11.38
N THR A 54 -6.65 7.14 10.80
CA THR A 54 -5.66 8.22 10.65
C THR A 54 -5.74 8.95 9.30
N ALA A 55 -6.67 8.57 8.42
CA ALA A 55 -6.72 9.07 7.04
C ALA A 55 -6.94 10.59 6.96
N LYS A 56 -7.81 11.12 7.83
CA LYS A 56 -8.16 12.54 7.86
C LYS A 56 -7.01 13.41 8.36
N GLU A 57 -6.31 12.96 9.41
CA GLU A 57 -5.15 13.65 9.97
C GLU A 57 -3.97 13.67 9.00
N ARG A 58 -3.85 12.62 8.17
CA ARG A 58 -2.76 12.46 7.20
C ARG A 58 -3.11 12.89 5.78
N ASN A 59 -4.27 13.53 5.57
CA ASN A 59 -4.78 13.94 4.24
C ASN A 59 -4.86 12.80 3.20
N CYS A 60 -4.89 11.56 3.68
CA CYS A 60 -4.98 10.35 2.88
C CYS A 60 -6.43 9.94 2.61
N GLU A 61 -7.43 10.70 3.08
CA GLU A 61 -8.85 10.41 2.87
C GLU A 61 -9.23 10.40 1.37
N GLY A 62 -10.11 9.49 0.97
CA GLY A 62 -10.66 9.40 -0.38
C GLY A 62 -9.74 8.80 -1.45
N PHE A 63 -8.63 8.14 -1.07
CA PHE A 63 -7.85 7.32 -1.99
C PHE A 63 -8.41 5.89 -2.03
N ALA A 64 -8.54 5.34 -3.22
CA ALA A 64 -8.69 3.89 -3.38
C ALA A 64 -7.30 3.26 -3.39
N LEU A 65 -7.05 2.30 -2.51
CA LEU A 65 -5.82 1.51 -2.45
C LEU A 65 -6.09 0.11 -2.99
N LEU A 66 -5.41 -0.24 -4.08
CA LEU A 66 -5.30 -1.60 -4.58
C LEU A 66 -3.98 -2.20 -4.10
N VAL A 67 -4.01 -3.33 -3.40
CA VAL A 67 -2.81 -4.10 -3.04
C VAL A 67 -2.90 -5.48 -3.68
N SER A 68 -1.89 -5.86 -4.44
CA SER A 68 -1.86 -7.14 -5.15
C SER A 68 -0.46 -7.75 -5.14
N ARG A 69 -0.34 -9.05 -5.37
CA ARG A 69 0.99 -9.67 -5.54
C ARG A 69 1.62 -9.19 -6.84
N ALA A 70 2.86 -8.72 -6.78
CA ALA A 70 3.56 -8.23 -7.97
C ALA A 70 3.87 -9.36 -8.97
N ARG A 71 4.07 -10.60 -8.46
CA ARG A 71 4.26 -11.80 -9.28
C ARG A 71 3.34 -12.92 -8.82
N ALA A 72 2.86 -13.73 -9.77
CA ALA A 72 1.98 -14.87 -9.47
C ALA A 72 2.66 -15.93 -8.57
N ASP A 73 3.98 -16.08 -8.70
CA ASP A 73 4.77 -17.08 -7.97
C ASP A 73 5.37 -16.54 -6.65
N SER A 74 5.44 -15.22 -6.49
CA SER A 74 6.01 -14.59 -5.30
C SER A 74 4.95 -14.26 -4.27
N ARG A 75 5.18 -14.65 -3.01
CA ARG A 75 4.33 -14.28 -1.86
C ARG A 75 4.86 -13.07 -1.09
N ASN A 76 6.07 -12.63 -1.44
CA ASN A 76 6.77 -11.58 -0.72
C ASN A 76 6.74 -10.27 -1.49
N GLU A 77 6.66 -10.26 -2.83
CA GLU A 77 6.57 -9.03 -3.63
C GLU A 77 5.12 -8.59 -3.82
N TRP A 78 4.86 -7.32 -3.53
CA TRP A 78 3.54 -6.69 -3.56
C TRP A 78 3.58 -5.39 -4.34
N PHE A 79 2.50 -5.13 -5.05
CA PHE A 79 2.22 -3.92 -5.77
C PHE A 79 1.06 -3.18 -5.11
N GLY A 80 1.24 -1.89 -4.86
CA GLY A 80 0.25 -0.96 -4.34
C GLY A 80 -0.08 0.10 -5.37
N ALA A 81 -1.36 0.39 -5.58
CA ALA A 81 -1.79 1.52 -6.38
C ALA A 81 -2.82 2.35 -5.61
N PHE A 82 -2.47 3.59 -5.31
CA PHE A 82 -3.35 4.60 -4.77
C PHE A 82 -3.88 5.48 -5.88
N GLN A 83 -5.18 5.76 -5.85
CA GLN A 83 -5.80 6.67 -6.82
C GLN A 83 -6.83 7.56 -6.14
N ARG A 84 -6.73 8.87 -6.38
CA ARG A 84 -7.72 9.89 -6.00
C ARG A 84 -7.77 10.97 -7.08
N GLY A 85 -8.76 10.89 -7.97
CA GLY A 85 -8.86 11.80 -9.12
C GLY A 85 -7.61 11.73 -10.00
N GLU A 86 -6.91 12.84 -10.17
CA GLU A 86 -5.65 12.94 -10.94
C GLU A 86 -4.41 12.52 -10.14
N GLN A 87 -4.54 12.34 -8.82
CA GLN A 87 -3.46 11.93 -7.95
C GLN A 87 -3.31 10.41 -8.01
N ARG A 88 -2.09 9.96 -8.26
CA ARG A 88 -1.78 8.54 -8.36
C ARG A 88 -0.43 8.23 -7.74
N LEU A 89 -0.36 7.16 -6.96
CA LEU A 89 0.88 6.67 -6.39
C LEU A 89 0.94 5.15 -6.55
N ASP A 90 1.89 4.69 -7.34
CA ASP A 90 2.20 3.28 -7.54
C ASP A 90 3.42 2.92 -6.70
N VAL A 91 3.36 1.80 -5.98
CA VAL A 91 4.40 1.35 -5.05
C VAL A 91 4.71 -0.10 -5.33
N ILE A 92 5.99 -0.43 -5.36
CA ILE A 92 6.48 -1.80 -5.32
C ILE A 92 7.18 -1.98 -3.98
N GLY A 93 6.83 -3.04 -3.27
CA GLY A 93 7.51 -3.39 -2.04
C GLY A 93 7.50 -4.88 -1.80
N HIS A 94 8.31 -5.31 -0.84
CA HIS A 94 8.37 -6.71 -0.46
C HIS A 94 8.44 -6.91 1.05
N LEU A 95 8.11 -8.12 1.47
CA LEU A 95 8.24 -8.58 2.85
C LEU A 95 9.49 -9.46 3.01
N GLU A 96 10.46 -8.99 3.79
CA GLU A 96 11.64 -9.75 4.24
C GLU A 96 11.45 -10.36 5.64
#